data_AF-A0A7X8K3C6-F1
#
_entry.id   AF-A0A7X8K3C6-F1
#
_cell.length_a   1.000
_cell.length_b   1.000
_cell.length_c   1.000
_cell.angle_alpha   90.00
_cell.angle_beta   90.00
_cell.angle_gamma   90.00
#
_symmetry.space_group_name_H-M   'P 1'
#
loop_
_entity.id
_entity.type
_entity.pdbx_description
1 polymer ?
#
loop_
_entity_poly.entity_id
_entity_poly.type
_entity_poly.pdbx_seq_one_letter_code
_entity_poly.pdbx_strand_id
1 'polypeptide(L)'
;MNRIFNRSVASLLSDVDFVVELEEAMLLVEYKNANIPGAARPEAFKPSEDRHIDKIARKFYDSLIFVWACGYNKPLKYIYILEYPLGDSVTRKIIRNKIKSKLPFELQKCRKVKRQMIYSFEVVSLGEWNDDSIYSKFPIRPVEPIKDDG
;
A
#
# COMPACT_ATOMS: atom_id res chain seq x y z
N MET A 1 -0.43 -2.93 -17.50
CA MET A 1 -0.67 -1.51 -17.20
C MET A 1 0.39 -0.93 -16.27
N ASN A 2 0.61 -1.51 -15.07
CA ASN A 2 1.70 -1.14 -14.15
C ASN A 2 3.09 -1.08 -14.84
N ARG A 3 3.35 -2.01 -15.78
CA ARG A 3 4.58 -2.04 -16.61
C ARG A 3 4.78 -0.87 -17.60
N ILE A 4 3.71 -0.23 -18.09
CA ILE A 4 3.81 0.88 -19.06
C ILE A 4 4.07 2.19 -18.31
N PHE A 5 3.37 2.41 -17.19
CA PHE A 5 3.58 3.54 -16.28
C PHE A 5 5.03 3.61 -15.76
N ASN A 6 5.56 2.46 -15.32
CA ASN A 6 6.96 2.30 -14.91
C ASN A 6 8.00 2.55 -16.03
N ARG A 7 7.62 2.57 -17.31
CA ARG A 7 8.55 2.84 -18.41
C ARG A 7 8.65 4.33 -18.79
N SER A 8 7.64 5.14 -18.46
CA SER A 8 7.55 6.54 -18.93
C SER A 8 7.67 7.60 -17.83
N VAL A 9 7.43 7.27 -16.55
CA VAL A 9 7.43 8.24 -15.41
C VAL A 9 8.24 7.74 -14.20
N ALA A 10 8.95 6.61 -14.33
CA ALA A 10 9.61 5.88 -13.23
C ALA A 10 10.57 6.71 -12.34
N SER A 11 11.06 7.86 -12.79
CA SER A 11 11.95 8.70 -11.99
C SER A 11 11.23 9.75 -11.13
N LEU A 12 9.93 9.98 -11.31
CA LEU A 12 9.19 11.10 -10.71
C LEU A 12 8.04 10.69 -9.78
N LEU A 13 7.27 9.65 -10.13
CA LEU A 13 6.12 9.19 -9.33
C LEU A 13 6.48 7.93 -8.55
N SER A 14 6.08 7.87 -7.28
CA SER A 14 6.15 6.65 -6.49
C SER A 14 4.74 6.06 -6.43
N ASP A 15 4.45 5.01 -7.18
CA ASP A 15 3.15 4.32 -7.14
C ASP A 15 3.12 3.18 -6.12
N VAL A 16 1.94 2.61 -5.91
CA VAL A 16 1.75 1.38 -5.13
C VAL A 16 2.20 0.15 -5.93
N ASP A 17 2.64 -0.90 -5.24
CA ASP A 17 3.11 -2.13 -5.89
C ASP A 17 2.01 -2.79 -6.74
N PHE A 18 0.76 -2.80 -6.26
CA PHE A 18 -0.37 -3.39 -6.97
C PHE A 18 -1.63 -2.54 -6.93
N VAL A 19 -2.38 -2.60 -8.03
CA VAL A 19 -3.76 -2.11 -8.11
C VAL A 19 -4.64 -3.30 -8.45
N VAL A 20 -5.65 -3.56 -7.62
CA VAL A 20 -6.61 -4.66 -7.82
C VAL A 20 -7.98 -4.07 -8.06
N GLU A 21 -8.60 -4.44 -9.17
CA GLU A 21 -9.99 -4.12 -9.44
C GLU A 21 -10.89 -5.26 -8.92
N LEU A 22 -11.78 -4.92 -8.00
CA LEU A 22 -12.88 -5.77 -7.56
C LEU A 22 -14.19 -5.29 -8.21
N GLU A 23 -15.27 -6.04 -8.03
CA GLU A 23 -16.60 -5.64 -8.48
C GLU A 23 -17.03 -4.31 -7.85
N GLU A 24 -16.95 -4.21 -6.52
CA GLU A 24 -17.46 -3.08 -5.72
C GLU A 24 -16.40 -2.03 -5.32
N ALA A 25 -15.11 -2.29 -5.57
CA ALA A 25 -14.04 -1.41 -5.10
C ALA A 25 -12.75 -1.56 -5.92
N MET A 26 -11.85 -0.59 -5.75
CA MET A 26 -10.46 -0.66 -6.21
C MET A 26 -9.55 -0.72 -4.99
N LEU A 27 -8.60 -1.66 -4.98
CA LEU A 27 -7.57 -1.74 -3.96
C LEU A 27 -6.27 -1.11 -4.51
N LEU A 28 -5.71 -0.20 -3.75
CA LEU A 28 -4.33 0.24 -3.89
C LEU A 28 -3.52 -0.50 -2.82
N VAL A 29 -2.50 -1.26 -3.21
CA VAL A 29 -1.79 -2.15 -2.28
C VAL A 29 -0.30 -1.88 -2.35
N GLU A 30 0.25 -1.46 -1.22
CA GLU A 30 1.69 -1.36 -0.99
C GLU A 30 2.13 -2.52 -0.08
N TYR A 31 3.19 -3.21 -0.45
CA TYR A 31 3.75 -4.31 0.31
C TYR A 31 5.17 -3.99 0.78
N LYS A 32 5.42 -4.16 2.08
CA LYS A 32 6.77 -4.07 2.63
C LYS A 32 7.04 -5.17 3.64
N ASN A 33 8.07 -5.96 3.35
CA ASN A 33 8.63 -6.92 4.29
C ASN A 33 10.04 -6.49 4.71
N ALA A 34 10.16 -6.16 6.00
CA ALA A 34 11.41 -5.88 6.69
C ALA A 34 11.77 -6.98 7.71
N ASN A 35 10.98 -8.03 7.79
CA ASN A 35 11.20 -9.20 8.66
C ASN A 35 11.92 -10.31 7.87
N ILE A 36 13.13 -10.00 7.37
CA ILE A 36 13.93 -10.93 6.57
C ILE A 36 14.89 -11.70 7.49
N PRO A 37 14.88 -13.05 7.49
CA PRO A 37 15.85 -13.85 8.24
C PRO A 37 17.29 -13.49 7.84
N GLY A 38 18.15 -13.26 8.83
CA GLY A 38 19.56 -12.92 8.59
C GLY A 38 19.82 -11.49 8.12
N ALA A 39 18.85 -10.58 8.24
CA ALA A 39 19.08 -9.16 7.99
C ALA A 39 20.27 -8.64 8.84
N ALA A 40 21.21 -7.94 8.20
CA ALA A 40 22.40 -7.44 8.88
C ALA A 40 22.11 -6.32 9.91
N ARG A 41 21.00 -5.59 9.73
CA ARG A 41 20.54 -4.49 10.59
C ARG A 41 19.00 -4.43 10.64
N PRO A 42 18.33 -5.40 11.29
CA PRO A 42 16.87 -5.44 11.35
C PRO A 42 16.25 -4.17 11.98
N GLU A 43 16.98 -3.50 12.86
CA GLU A 43 16.60 -2.25 13.55
C GLU A 43 16.68 -0.99 12.68
N ALA A 44 17.31 -1.04 11.51
CA ALA A 44 17.48 0.12 10.64
C ALA A 44 16.15 0.57 10.01
N PHE A 45 15.20 -0.35 9.86
CA PHE A 45 13.90 -0.03 9.30
C PHE A 45 12.96 0.51 10.39
N LYS A 46 12.63 1.80 10.29
CA LYS A 46 11.77 2.49 11.25
C LYS A 46 10.49 2.97 10.55
N PRO A 47 9.44 2.12 10.48
CA PRO A 47 8.23 2.43 9.72
C PRO A 47 7.40 3.58 10.32
N SER A 48 7.68 3.99 11.55
CA SER A 48 7.00 5.08 12.25
C SER A 48 7.69 6.45 12.10
N GLU A 49 8.84 6.53 11.44
CA GLU A 49 9.53 7.79 11.15
C GLU A 49 8.80 8.60 10.07
N ASP A 50 8.74 9.91 10.25
CA ASP A 50 7.95 10.80 9.41
C ASP A 50 8.30 10.70 7.92
N ARG A 51 9.58 10.50 7.59
CA ARG A 51 10.02 10.30 6.20
C ARG A 51 9.38 9.05 5.56
N HIS A 52 9.24 7.95 6.32
CA HIS A 52 8.59 6.74 5.83
C HIS A 52 7.08 6.94 5.73
N ILE A 53 6.47 7.57 6.74
CA ILE A 53 5.05 7.92 6.76
C ILE A 53 4.67 8.77 5.53
N ASP A 54 5.44 9.83 5.25
CA ASP A 54 5.21 10.72 4.11
C ASP A 54 5.41 10.00 2.78
N LYS A 55 6.35 9.06 2.71
CA LYS A 55 6.56 8.22 1.52
C LYS A 55 5.33 7.34 1.23
N ILE A 56 4.79 6.66 2.24
CA ILE A 56 3.61 5.79 2.06
C ILE A 56 2.37 6.63 1.73
N ALA A 57 2.22 7.82 2.32
CA ALA A 57 1.14 8.74 1.96
C ALA A 57 1.27 9.26 0.52
N ARG A 58 2.49 9.63 0.08
CA ARG A 58 2.74 10.09 -1.30
C ARG A 58 2.34 9.04 -2.33
N LYS A 59 2.64 7.77 -2.07
CA LYS A 59 2.26 6.66 -2.96
C LYS A 59 0.78 6.59 -3.29
N PHE A 60 -0.08 6.94 -2.32
CA PHE A 60 -1.50 7.05 -2.56
C PHE A 60 -1.85 8.14 -3.58
N TYR A 61 -1.31 9.35 -3.39
CA TYR A 61 -1.63 10.51 -4.27
C TYR A 61 -1.13 10.29 -5.70
N ASP A 62 0.09 9.78 -5.85
CA ASP A 62 0.67 9.49 -7.16
C ASP A 62 -0.15 8.40 -7.90
N SER A 63 -0.62 7.38 -7.16
CA SER A 63 -1.48 6.33 -7.71
C SER A 63 -2.89 6.82 -8.02
N LEU A 64 -3.44 7.72 -7.20
CA LEU A 64 -4.79 8.30 -7.38
C LEU A 64 -4.93 8.99 -8.73
N ILE A 65 -3.91 9.74 -9.15
CA ILE A 65 -3.87 10.44 -10.44
C ILE A 65 -4.06 9.45 -11.59
N PHE A 66 -3.35 8.32 -11.56
CA PHE A 66 -3.45 7.30 -12.60
C PHE A 66 -4.82 6.62 -12.63
N VAL A 67 -5.35 6.24 -11.46
CA VAL A 67 -6.69 5.63 -11.36
C VAL A 67 -7.76 6.56 -11.92
N TRP A 68 -7.67 7.86 -11.60
CA TRP A 68 -8.60 8.86 -12.09
C TRP A 68 -8.47 9.11 -13.59
N ALA A 69 -7.24 9.17 -14.11
CA ALA A 69 -6.98 9.34 -15.53
C ALA A 69 -7.52 8.17 -16.36
N CYS A 70 -7.54 6.96 -15.80
CA CYS A 70 -8.14 5.78 -16.42
C CYS A 70 -9.68 5.75 -16.32
N GLY A 71 -10.32 6.72 -15.66
CA GLY A 71 -11.79 6.81 -15.55
C GLY A 71 -12.43 5.89 -14.51
N TYR A 72 -11.65 5.21 -13.66
CA TYR A 72 -12.19 4.30 -12.65
C TYR A 72 -12.89 5.05 -11.51
N ASN A 73 -14.19 4.84 -11.32
CA ASN A 73 -14.99 5.59 -10.33
C ASN A 73 -15.38 4.79 -9.07
N LYS A 74 -14.89 3.55 -8.94
CA LYS A 74 -15.17 2.71 -7.77
C LYS A 74 -14.53 3.27 -6.49
N PRO A 75 -15.10 2.99 -5.30
CA PRO A 75 -14.48 3.31 -4.02
C PRO A 75 -13.03 2.80 -3.93
N LEU A 76 -12.11 3.67 -3.50
CA LEU A 76 -10.69 3.34 -3.37
C LEU A 76 -10.33 2.96 -1.93
N LYS A 77 -9.93 1.71 -1.74
CA LYS A 77 -9.35 1.22 -0.47
C LYS A 77 -7.84 1.20 -0.60
N TYR A 78 -7.13 1.83 0.33
CA TYR A 78 -5.67 1.79 0.37
C TYR A 78 -5.20 0.84 1.47
N ILE A 79 -4.37 -0.14 1.11
CA ILE A 79 -3.88 -1.18 2.01
C ILE A 79 -2.35 -1.12 2.00
N TYR A 80 -1.78 -1.04 3.21
CA TYR A 80 -0.34 -1.19 3.41
C TYR A 80 -0.05 -2.47 4.19
N ILE A 81 0.49 -3.47 3.50
CA ILE A 81 0.88 -4.74 4.08
C ILE A 81 2.29 -4.59 4.64
N LEU A 82 2.44 -4.74 5.95
CA LEU A 82 3.68 -4.47 6.67
C LEU A 82 4.10 -5.65 7.56
N GLU A 83 5.20 -6.30 7.17
CA GLU A 83 5.93 -7.25 8.00
C GLU A 83 7.19 -6.60 8.56
N TYR A 84 7.34 -6.55 9.88
CA TYR A 84 8.47 -5.91 10.56
C TYR A 84 8.73 -6.60 11.91
N PRO A 85 10.00 -6.87 12.31
CA PRO A 85 10.29 -7.63 13.53
C PRO A 85 9.65 -7.10 14.82
N LEU A 86 9.45 -5.79 14.96
CA LEU A 86 8.78 -5.19 16.12
C LEU A 86 7.32 -4.77 15.80
N GLY A 87 6.81 -5.20 14.65
CA GLY A 87 5.51 -4.82 14.10
C GLY A 87 4.37 -5.64 14.68
N ASP A 88 4.01 -5.39 15.93
CA ASP A 88 2.76 -5.90 16.50
C ASP A 88 1.53 -5.11 16.02
N SER A 89 0.33 -5.55 16.42
CA SER A 89 -0.92 -4.89 16.04
C SER A 89 -1.01 -3.44 16.55
N VAL A 90 -0.42 -3.15 17.72
CA VAL A 90 -0.36 -1.81 18.31
C VAL A 90 0.50 -0.88 17.45
N THR A 91 1.68 -1.33 17.06
CA THR A 91 2.61 -0.60 16.20
C THR A 91 1.99 -0.33 14.83
N ARG A 92 1.34 -1.32 14.21
CA ARG A 92 0.59 -1.15 12.95
C ARG A 92 -0.51 -0.09 13.11
N LYS A 93 -1.24 -0.08 14.24
CA LYS A 93 -2.28 0.92 14.52
C LYS A 93 -1.72 2.33 14.64
N ILE A 94 -0.55 2.51 15.27
CA ILE A 94 0.13 3.81 15.36
C ILE A 94 0.55 4.30 13.97
N ILE A 95 1.22 3.44 13.19
CA ILE A 95 1.63 3.75 11.81
C ILE A 95 0.42 4.11 10.96
N ARG A 96 -0.67 3.33 11.06
CA ARG A 96 -1.92 3.58 10.36
C ARG A 96 -2.45 4.97 10.65
N ASN A 97 -2.52 5.37 11.93
CA ASN A 97 -3.05 6.67 12.31
C ASN A 97 -2.16 7.83 11.82
N LYS A 98 -0.83 7.65 11.88
CA LYS A 98 0.13 8.64 11.34
C LYS A 98 0.00 8.83 9.84
N ILE A 99 -0.14 7.76 9.06
CA ILE A 99 -0.33 7.87 7.60
C ILE A 99 -1.74 8.41 7.30
N LYS A 100 -2.76 7.95 8.03
CA LYS A 100 -4.15 8.40 7.85
C LYS A 100 -4.31 9.92 7.98
N SER A 101 -3.57 10.57 8.87
CA SER A 101 -3.59 12.03 9.01
C SER A 101 -2.98 12.78 7.81
N LYS A 102 -2.22 12.09 6.96
CA LYS A 102 -1.63 12.61 5.72
C LYS A 102 -2.43 12.25 4.46
N LEU A 103 -3.49 11.46 4.60
CA LEU A 103 -4.36 11.05 3.49
C LEU A 103 -5.57 11.98 3.37
N PRO A 104 -6.28 12.03 2.23
CA PRO A 104 -7.28 13.06 1.97
C PRO A 104 -8.63 12.82 2.67
N PHE A 105 -8.66 12.14 3.82
CA PHE A 105 -9.89 11.91 4.59
C PHE A 105 -10.56 13.21 5.05
N GLU A 106 -9.79 14.20 5.48
CA GLU A 106 -10.33 15.52 5.83
C GLU A 106 -10.56 16.39 4.59
N LEU A 107 -9.61 16.38 3.64
CA LEU A 107 -9.73 17.13 2.38
C LEU A 107 -11.02 16.79 1.64
N GLN A 108 -11.38 15.51 1.54
CA GLN A 108 -12.57 15.07 0.81
C GLN A 108 -13.90 15.46 1.45
N LYS A 109 -13.91 15.96 2.69
CA LYS A 109 -15.12 16.53 3.33
C LYS A 109 -15.43 17.93 2.81
N CYS A 110 -14.49 18.58 2.13
CA CYS A 110 -14.70 19.88 1.53
C CYS A 110 -15.82 19.82 0.48
N ARG A 111 -16.81 20.72 0.56
CA ARG A 111 -17.96 20.76 -0.38
C ARG A 111 -17.58 20.91 -1.85
N LYS A 112 -16.38 21.42 -2.15
CA LYS A 112 -15.85 21.54 -3.52
C LYS A 112 -15.35 20.19 -4.07
N VAL A 113 -14.94 19.27 -3.19
CA VAL A 113 -14.56 17.91 -3.58
C VAL A 113 -15.85 17.13 -3.83
N LYS A 114 -16.12 16.82 -5.09
CA LYS A 114 -17.35 16.11 -5.52
C LYS A 114 -17.17 14.61 -5.64
N ARG A 115 -15.92 14.15 -5.67
CA ARG A 115 -15.54 12.76 -5.87
C ARG A 115 -14.87 12.25 -4.60
N GLN A 116 -15.31 11.10 -4.09
CA GLN A 116 -14.62 10.44 -2.99
C GLN A 116 -13.20 10.10 -3.44
N MET A 117 -12.21 10.58 -2.67
CA MET A 117 -10.81 10.36 -2.99
C MET A 117 -10.33 9.05 -2.38
N ILE A 118 -10.75 8.77 -1.14
CA ILE A 118 -10.38 7.57 -0.39
C ILE A 118 -11.56 7.06 0.43
N TYR A 119 -11.79 5.76 0.37
CA TYR A 119 -12.83 5.07 1.16
C TYR A 119 -12.27 4.59 2.50
N SER A 120 -11.20 3.80 2.48
CA SER A 120 -10.54 3.28 3.69
C SER A 120 -9.02 3.26 3.55
N PHE A 121 -8.34 3.24 4.69
CA PHE A 121 -6.91 3.00 4.78
C PHE A 121 -6.60 2.04 5.93
N GLU A 122 -5.87 0.98 5.61
CA GLU A 122 -5.57 -0.12 6.52
C GLU A 122 -4.07 -0.44 6.49
N VAL A 123 -3.54 -0.82 7.65
CA VAL A 123 -2.18 -1.38 7.77
C VAL A 123 -2.34 -2.76 8.35
N VAL A 124 -1.97 -3.78 7.59
CA VAL A 124 -2.22 -5.19 7.91
C VAL A 124 -0.92 -5.99 7.87
N SER A 125 -0.87 -7.10 8.61
CA SER A 125 0.17 -8.12 8.42
C SER A 125 -0.09 -8.92 7.14
N LEU A 126 0.91 -9.67 6.71
CA LEU A 126 0.78 -10.62 5.60
C LEU A 126 -0.24 -11.73 5.92
N GLY A 127 -0.31 -12.16 7.18
CA GLY A 127 -1.33 -13.12 7.64
C GLY A 127 -2.74 -12.53 7.56
N GLU A 128 -2.94 -11.33 8.10
CA GLU A 128 -4.23 -10.61 8.03
C GLU A 128 -4.69 -10.41 6.57
N TRP A 129 -3.76 -10.13 5.66
CA TRP A 129 -4.05 -10.05 4.22
C TRP A 129 -4.48 -11.41 3.63
N ASN A 130 -3.72 -12.46 3.89
CA ASN A 130 -3.98 -13.78 3.31
C ASN A 130 -5.22 -14.46 3.90
N ASP A 131 -5.63 -14.11 5.12
CA ASP A 131 -6.79 -14.69 5.82
C ASP A 131 -8.09 -13.88 5.61
N ASP A 132 -8.02 -12.67 5.04
CA ASP A 132 -9.20 -11.84 4.80
C ASP A 132 -10.11 -12.42 3.71
N SER A 133 -11.42 -12.36 3.93
CA SER A 133 -12.44 -12.93 3.03
C SER A 133 -12.43 -12.37 1.59
N ILE A 134 -11.90 -11.16 1.40
CA ILE A 134 -11.80 -10.49 0.11
C ILE A 134 -10.36 -10.57 -0.41
N TYR A 135 -9.38 -10.23 0.43
CA TYR A 135 -7.97 -10.10 0.01
C TYR A 135 -7.28 -11.45 -0.22
N SER A 136 -7.74 -12.53 0.43
CA SER A 136 -7.24 -13.91 0.24
C SER A 136 -7.33 -14.42 -1.20
N LYS A 137 -8.15 -13.79 -2.04
CA LYS A 137 -8.21 -14.06 -3.50
C LYS A 137 -6.92 -13.67 -4.23
N PHE A 138 -6.07 -12.86 -3.61
CA PHE A 138 -4.79 -12.38 -4.15
C PHE A 138 -3.66 -12.67 -3.15
N PRO A 139 -3.37 -13.96 -2.86
CA PRO A 139 -2.45 -14.30 -1.79
C PRO A 139 -1.03 -13.90 -2.14
N ILE A 140 -0.31 -13.35 -1.16
CA ILE A 140 1.12 -13.04 -1.28
C ILE A 140 1.90 -14.17 -0.62
N ARG A 141 2.79 -14.81 -1.39
CA ARG A 141 3.61 -15.94 -0.95
C ARG A 141 5.06 -15.75 -1.40
N PRO A 142 6.04 -16.31 -0.67
CA PRO A 142 7.41 -16.40 -1.16
C PRO A 142 7.46 -17.13 -2.50
N VAL A 143 8.31 -16.66 -3.41
CA VAL A 143 8.64 -17.41 -4.62
C VAL A 143 9.67 -18.45 -4.23
N GLU A 144 9.43 -19.72 -4.58
CA GLU A 144 10.46 -20.75 -4.40
C GLU A 144 11.69 -20.37 -5.23
N PRO A 145 12.91 -20.49 -4.67
CA PRO A 145 14.11 -20.26 -5.46
C PRO A 145 14.09 -21.20 -6.66
N ILE A 146 14.21 -20.63 -7.85
CA ILE A 146 14.43 -21.40 -9.09
C ILE A 146 15.67 -22.24 -8.82
N LYS A 147 15.53 -23.57 -8.84
CA LYS A 147 16.69 -24.45 -8.84
C LYS A 147 17.39 -24.20 -10.18
N ASP A 148 18.61 -23.68 -10.12
CA ASP A 148 19.50 -23.68 -11.28
C ASP A 148 19.84 -25.15 -11.55
N ASP A 149 19.15 -25.72 -12.54
CA ASP A 149 19.50 -27.00 -13.12
C ASP A 149 20.73 -26.73 -14.01
N GLY A 150 21.92 -26.83 -13.39
CA GLY A 150 23.21 -26.51 -14.00
C GLY A 150 23.54 -27.27 -15.28
#